data_AF-X6LW43-F1
#
_entry.id   AF-X6LW43-F1
#
_cell.length_a   1.000
_cell.length_b   1.000
_cell.length_c   1.000
_cell.angle_alpha   90.00
_cell.angle_beta   90.00
_cell.angle_gamma   90.00
#
_symmetry.space_group_name_H-M   'P 1'
#
loop_
_entity.id
_entity.type
_entity.pdbx_description
1 polymer ?
#
loop_
_entity_poly.entity_id
_entity_poly.type
_entity_poly.pdbx_seq_one_letter_code
_entity_poly.pdbx_strand_id
1 'polypeptide(L)'
;MTHRTGENKSIAIHVDLDKSFFYPFSKLCPKWGQIRQRNSAYLEANSDKKFIWLKEKLASSFARKASDLDWNYLAEALLCRIAYQKDLPPDIPQETILKYCDYIAQRMVYQYSCDDESCRLAFGVLLDKLVHSMKHDDGMLRIASCHDGTILALLAALKKDDLGWPSYAATVTFE
;
A
#
# COMPACT_ATOMS: atom_id res chain seq x y z
N MET A 1 25.66 -31.47 -8.72
CA MET A 1 24.50 -32.16 -8.12
C MET A 1 24.98 -32.95 -6.91
N THR A 2 24.80 -32.42 -5.71
CA THR A 2 25.05 -33.15 -4.47
C THR A 2 23.70 -33.42 -3.82
N HIS A 3 23.34 -34.71 -3.78
CA HIS A 3 22.21 -35.22 -3.03
C HIS A 3 22.36 -34.81 -1.56
N ARG A 4 21.48 -33.92 -1.07
CA ARG A 4 21.36 -33.61 0.35
C ARG A 4 20.56 -34.74 1.00
N THR A 5 21.25 -35.54 1.79
CA THR A 5 20.68 -36.50 2.74
C THR A 5 19.79 -35.76 3.74
N GLY A 6 18.60 -36.31 3.99
CA GLY A 6 17.53 -35.71 4.77
C GLY A 6 17.82 -35.63 6.27
N GLU A 7 18.58 -34.62 6.69
CA GLU A 7 18.43 -34.04 8.02
C GLU A 7 17.28 -33.04 7.95
N ASN A 8 16.28 -33.19 8.82
CA ASN A 8 15.27 -32.17 9.09
C ASN A 8 15.97 -30.93 9.65
N LYS A 9 16.59 -30.13 8.79
CA LYS A 9 17.14 -28.83 9.15
C LYS A 9 15.96 -27.90 9.32
N SER A 10 15.63 -27.59 10.57
CA SER A 10 14.67 -26.54 10.87
C SER A 10 15.13 -25.27 10.19
N ILE A 11 14.27 -24.69 9.35
CA ILE A 11 14.53 -23.37 8.77
C ILE A 11 14.51 -22.36 9.91
N ALA A 12 15.57 -21.56 10.05
CA ALA A 12 15.57 -20.49 11.02
C ALA A 12 14.54 -19.43 10.59
N ILE A 13 13.56 -19.15 11.46
CA ILE A 13 12.54 -18.12 11.24
C ILE A 13 12.97 -16.86 11.99
N HIS A 14 13.13 -15.76 11.26
CA HIS A 14 13.40 -14.45 11.85
C HIS A 14 12.23 -13.49 11.58
N VAL A 15 11.74 -12.86 12.65
CA VAL A 15 10.70 -11.83 12.59
C VAL A 15 11.36 -10.48 12.82
N ASP A 16 11.32 -9.60 11.82
CA ASP A 16 11.90 -8.27 11.96
C ASP A 16 10.94 -7.35 12.75
N LEU A 17 11.44 -6.76 13.83
CA LEU A 17 10.67 -5.92 14.76
C LEU A 17 10.93 -4.43 14.56
N ASP A 18 11.94 -4.05 13.78
CA ASP A 18 12.26 -2.64 13.56
C ASP A 18 11.34 -2.07 12.49
N LYS A 19 10.27 -1.38 12.95
CA LYS A 19 9.18 -0.91 12.09
C LYS A 19 9.53 0.33 11.26
N SER A 20 10.66 0.96 11.55
CA SER A 20 10.94 2.34 11.12
C SER A 20 11.19 2.50 9.61
N PHE A 21 11.56 1.43 8.90
CA PHE A 21 11.88 1.46 7.47
C PHE A 21 10.81 0.81 6.58
N PHE A 22 9.75 0.21 7.14
CA PHE A 22 8.66 -0.37 6.34
C PHE A 22 7.71 0.68 5.76
N TYR A 23 7.81 1.93 6.21
CA TYR A 23 6.99 3.01 5.69
C TYR A 23 7.81 4.30 5.60
N PRO A 24 7.62 5.11 4.55
CA PRO A 24 8.37 6.35 4.40
C PRO A 24 7.86 7.41 5.36
N PHE A 25 8.56 7.56 6.48
CA PHE A 25 8.14 8.49 7.51
C PHE A 25 8.63 9.91 7.22
N SER A 26 7.70 10.80 6.85
CA SER A 26 8.01 12.19 6.50
C SER A 26 8.70 12.98 7.62
N LYS A 27 8.58 12.55 8.88
CA LYS A 27 9.30 13.15 10.02
C LYS A 27 10.80 12.86 10.00
N LEU A 28 11.22 11.72 9.45
CA LEU A 28 12.63 11.32 9.35
C LEU A 28 13.28 11.80 8.05
N CYS A 29 12.48 12.08 7.02
CA CYS A 29 12.94 12.62 5.74
C CYS A 29 12.11 13.85 5.34
N PRO A 30 12.56 15.08 5.66
CA PRO A 30 11.85 16.31 5.30
C PRO A 30 11.61 16.46 3.79
N LYS A 31 12.59 16.04 2.98
CA LYS A 31 12.50 16.05 1.51
C LYS A 31 11.36 15.17 1.00
N TRP A 32 11.20 13.98 1.59
CA TRP A 32 10.06 13.11 1.31
C TRP A 32 8.73 13.79 1.69
N GLY A 33 8.68 14.49 2.83
CA GLY A 33 7.50 15.28 3.21
C GLY A 33 7.08 16.31 2.16
N GLN A 34 8.04 17.04 1.60
CA GLN A 34 7.79 18.04 0.55
C GLN A 34 7.30 17.39 -0.76
N ILE A 35 7.94 16.31 -1.21
CA ILE A 35 7.54 15.58 -2.42
C ILE A 35 6.15 15.00 -2.26
N ARG A 36 5.85 14.37 -1.12
CA ARG A 36 4.52 13.82 -0.84
C ARG A 36 3.46 14.92 -0.87
N GLN A 37 3.72 16.08 -0.28
CA GLN A 37 2.79 17.22 -0.31
C GLN A 37 2.54 17.71 -1.74
N ARG A 38 3.59 17.86 -2.55
CA ARG A 38 3.49 18.23 -3.98
C ARG A 38 2.65 17.21 -4.75
N ASN A 39 2.92 15.92 -4.57
CA ASN A 39 2.22 14.84 -5.25
C ASN A 39 0.74 14.78 -4.84
N SER A 40 0.44 14.96 -3.55
CA SER A 40 -0.94 15.09 -3.07
C SER A 40 -1.67 16.26 -3.71
N ALA A 41 -1.05 17.45 -3.75
CA ALA A 41 -1.66 18.62 -4.38
C ALA A 41 -1.96 18.40 -5.86
N TYR A 42 -1.03 17.76 -6.59
CA TYR A 42 -1.24 17.36 -7.98
C TYR A 42 -2.42 16.39 -8.12
N LEU A 43 -2.49 15.36 -7.28
CA LEU A 43 -3.57 14.37 -7.31
C LEU A 43 -4.94 14.98 -6.97
N GLU A 44 -5.02 15.91 -6.03
CA GLU A 44 -6.27 16.65 -5.77
C GLU A 44 -6.69 17.46 -6.99
N ALA A 45 -5.77 18.21 -7.61
CA ALA A 45 -6.06 19.03 -8.79
C ALA A 45 -6.44 18.21 -10.05
N ASN A 46 -5.94 16.98 -10.16
CA ASN A 46 -6.14 16.11 -11.33
C ASN A 46 -7.00 14.88 -11.01
N SER A 47 -7.83 14.95 -9.96
CA SER A 47 -8.73 13.85 -9.62
C SER A 47 -9.75 13.59 -10.72
N ASP A 48 -10.02 12.32 -11.01
CA ASP A 48 -11.06 11.94 -11.96
C ASP A 48 -12.44 12.37 -11.41
N LYS A 49 -13.17 13.13 -12.23
CA LYS A 49 -14.50 13.68 -11.91
C LYS A 49 -15.49 12.60 -11.49
N LYS A 50 -15.40 11.39 -12.07
CA LYS A 50 -16.24 10.24 -11.71
C LYS A 50 -16.04 9.84 -10.25
N PHE A 51 -14.79 9.79 -9.78
CA PHE A 51 -14.48 9.40 -8.41
C PHE A 51 -14.68 10.55 -7.41
N ILE A 52 -14.56 11.80 -7.84
CA ILE A 52 -15.01 12.97 -7.06
C ILE A 52 -16.51 12.88 -6.79
N TRP A 53 -17.32 12.72 -7.84
CA TRP A 53 -18.76 12.56 -7.71
C TRP A 53 -19.12 11.38 -6.82
N LEU A 54 -18.41 10.26 -6.94
CA LEU A 54 -18.64 9.09 -6.09
C LEU A 54 -18.31 9.36 -4.63
N LYS A 55 -17.21 10.07 -4.33
CA LYS A 55 -16.87 10.52 -2.97
C LYS A 55 -17.97 11.41 -2.40
N GLU A 56 -18.52 12.34 -3.18
CA GLU A 56 -19.62 13.21 -2.75
C GLU A 56 -20.89 12.42 -2.45
N LYS A 57 -21.22 11.44 -3.29
CA LYS A 57 -22.36 10.56 -3.09
C LYS A 57 -22.20 9.73 -1.81
N LEU A 58 -21.04 9.10 -1.63
CA LEU A 58 -20.69 8.34 -0.42
C LEU A 58 -20.76 9.23 0.83
N ALA A 59 -20.20 10.43 0.79
CA ALA A 59 -20.25 11.37 1.91
C ALA A 59 -21.68 11.73 2.30
N SER A 60 -22.53 11.97 1.30
CA SER A 60 -23.95 12.27 1.49
C SER A 60 -24.69 11.11 2.15
N SER A 61 -24.41 9.86 1.75
CA SER A 61 -24.97 8.66 2.38
C SER A 61 -24.59 8.53 3.87
N PHE A 62 -23.48 9.14 4.29
CA PHE A 62 -23.04 9.19 5.69
C PHE A 62 -23.39 10.51 6.40
N ALA A 63 -24.24 11.36 5.80
CA ALA A 63 -24.60 12.68 6.31
C ALA A 63 -23.38 13.58 6.60
N ARG A 64 -22.34 13.50 5.76
CA ARG A 64 -21.11 14.30 5.85
C ARG A 64 -20.84 15.06 4.57
N LYS A 65 -20.01 16.11 4.65
CA LYS A 65 -19.49 16.78 3.45
C LYS A 65 -18.29 16.00 2.91
N ALA A 66 -18.15 15.98 1.58
CA ALA A 66 -17.02 15.30 0.92
C ALA A 66 -15.65 15.89 1.32
N SER A 67 -15.61 17.19 1.61
CA SER A 67 -14.41 17.90 2.10
C SER A 67 -13.90 17.36 3.44
N ASP A 68 -14.79 16.78 4.25
CA ASP A 68 -14.48 16.34 5.61
C ASP A 68 -14.00 14.89 5.63
N LEU A 69 -14.02 14.21 4.47
CA LEU A 69 -13.60 12.83 4.32
C LEU A 69 -12.26 12.77 3.59
N ASP A 70 -11.26 12.22 4.27
CA ASP A 70 -10.02 11.83 3.61
C ASP A 70 -10.29 10.66 2.65
N TRP A 71 -9.63 10.69 1.48
CA TRP A 71 -9.79 9.68 0.44
C TRP A 71 -9.40 8.28 0.92
N ASN A 72 -8.28 8.17 1.64
CA ASN A 72 -7.75 6.89 2.12
C ASN A 72 -8.63 6.35 3.24
N TYR A 73 -9.02 7.19 4.21
CA TYR A 73 -9.88 6.75 5.31
C TYR A 73 -11.26 6.29 4.83
N LEU A 74 -11.81 6.93 3.80
CA LEU A 74 -13.07 6.47 3.21
C LEU A 74 -12.90 5.12 2.52
N ALA A 75 -11.84 4.93 1.73
CA ALA A 75 -11.55 3.64 1.09
C ALA A 75 -11.34 2.52 2.10
N GLU A 76 -10.50 2.74 3.13
CA GLU A 76 -10.27 1.78 4.22
C GLU A 76 -11.57 1.40 4.93
N ALA A 77 -12.42 2.39 5.25
CA ALA A 77 -13.70 2.14 5.89
C ALA A 77 -14.64 1.29 5.01
N LEU A 78 -14.68 1.54 3.70
CA LEU A 78 -15.49 0.78 2.75
C LEU A 78 -14.99 -0.66 2.60
N LEU A 79 -13.67 -0.85 2.48
CA LEU A 79 -13.05 -2.18 2.42
C LEU A 79 -13.31 -2.99 3.69
N CYS A 80 -13.22 -2.33 4.85
CA CYS A 80 -13.58 -2.94 6.12
C CYS A 80 -15.05 -3.40 6.13
N ARG A 81 -15.98 -2.54 5.73
CA ARG A 81 -17.41 -2.93 5.64
C ARG A 81 -17.62 -4.12 4.71
N ILE A 82 -16.98 -4.14 3.55
CA ILE A 82 -17.03 -5.26 2.62
C ILE A 82 -16.53 -6.55 3.28
N ALA A 83 -15.36 -6.51 3.92
CA ALA A 83 -14.75 -7.67 4.57
C ALA A 83 -15.62 -8.25 5.70
N TYR A 84 -16.31 -7.39 6.44
CA TYR A 84 -17.22 -7.79 7.52
C TYR A 84 -18.68 -7.97 7.08
N GLN A 85 -18.96 -7.97 5.78
CA GLN A 85 -20.32 -8.11 5.21
C GLN A 85 -21.32 -7.12 5.84
N LYS A 86 -20.87 -5.89 6.08
CA LYS A 86 -21.70 -4.79 6.60
C LYS A 86 -22.36 -4.05 5.44
N ASP A 87 -23.55 -3.51 5.71
CA ASP A 87 -24.34 -2.79 4.72
C ASP A 87 -23.53 -1.68 4.05
N LEU A 88 -23.53 -1.65 2.72
CA LEU A 88 -23.00 -0.53 1.96
C LEU A 88 -24.16 0.43 1.63
N PRO A 89 -23.87 1.68 1.23
CA PRO A 89 -24.91 2.58 0.72
C PRO A 89 -25.73 1.87 -0.36
N PRO A 90 -27.06 1.74 -0.18
CA PRO A 90 -27.89 0.83 -0.98
C PRO A 90 -28.01 1.26 -2.45
N ASP A 91 -27.71 2.52 -2.73
CA ASP A 91 -27.78 3.16 -4.03
C ASP A 91 -26.43 3.15 -4.79
N ILE A 92 -25.42 2.47 -4.25
CA ILE A 92 -24.09 2.35 -4.86
C ILE A 92 -23.71 0.86 -4.94
N PRO A 93 -23.62 0.30 -6.16
CA PRO A 93 -23.19 -1.09 -6.33
C PRO A 93 -21.83 -1.36 -5.70
N GLN A 94 -21.66 -2.53 -5.07
CA GLN A 94 -20.39 -2.93 -4.45
C GLN A 94 -19.21 -2.88 -5.45
N GLU A 95 -19.43 -3.27 -6.71
CA GLU A 95 -18.40 -3.19 -7.76
C GLU A 95 -17.91 -1.74 -7.98
N THR A 96 -18.81 -0.76 -7.91
CA THR A 96 -18.47 0.66 -8.02
C THR A 96 -17.65 1.13 -6.82
N ILE A 97 -17.95 0.60 -5.64
CA ILE A 97 -17.17 0.86 -4.41
C ILE A 97 -15.77 0.23 -4.52
N LEU A 98 -15.65 -0.99 -5.04
CA LEU A 98 -14.35 -1.62 -5.27
C LEU A 98 -13.50 -0.80 -6.25
N LYS A 99 -14.09 -0.34 -7.35
CA LYS A 99 -13.40 0.56 -8.30
C LYS A 99 -12.95 1.88 -7.66
N TYR A 100 -13.72 2.40 -6.70
CA TYR A 100 -13.29 3.55 -5.90
C TYR A 100 -12.05 3.22 -5.08
N CYS A 101 -12.06 2.11 -4.35
CA CYS A 101 -10.94 1.67 -3.53
C CYS A 101 -9.67 1.42 -4.38
N ASP A 102 -9.81 0.80 -5.56
CA ASP A 102 -8.71 0.59 -6.50
C ASP A 102 -8.15 1.92 -7.01
N TYR A 103 -9.02 2.88 -7.33
CA TYR A 103 -8.58 4.23 -7.69
C TYR A 103 -7.80 4.89 -6.54
N ILE A 104 -8.19 4.69 -5.28
CA ILE A 104 -7.43 5.23 -4.14
C ILE A 104 -6.08 4.51 -3.99
N ALA A 105 -6.02 3.20 -4.20
CA ALA A 105 -4.76 2.46 -4.23
C ALA A 105 -3.81 3.02 -5.31
N GLN A 106 -4.33 3.30 -6.51
CA GLN A 106 -3.55 3.94 -7.59
C GLN A 106 -3.07 5.35 -7.23
N ARG A 107 -3.90 6.15 -6.54
CA ARG A 107 -3.47 7.46 -6.01
C ARG A 107 -2.33 7.32 -5.02
N MET A 108 -2.41 6.35 -4.11
CA MET A 108 -1.32 6.06 -3.16
C MET A 108 -0.05 5.66 -3.90
N VAL A 109 -0.13 4.73 -4.85
CA VAL A 109 0.99 4.33 -5.71
C VAL A 109 1.62 5.56 -6.39
N TYR A 110 0.82 6.42 -7.00
CA TYR A 110 1.31 7.65 -7.63
C TYR A 110 2.07 8.55 -6.63
N GLN A 111 1.54 8.74 -5.41
CA GLN A 111 2.22 9.57 -4.40
C GLN A 111 3.66 9.10 -4.15
N TYR A 112 3.86 7.79 -4.23
CA TYR A 112 5.08 7.11 -3.87
C TYR A 112 6.05 6.83 -5.02
N SER A 113 5.55 6.75 -6.26
CA SER A 113 6.35 6.27 -7.40
C SER A 113 6.14 7.06 -8.69
N CYS A 114 5.67 8.31 -8.62
CA CYS A 114 5.49 9.13 -9.82
C CYS A 114 6.81 9.43 -10.56
N ASP A 115 7.93 9.41 -9.86
CA ASP A 115 9.27 9.63 -10.40
C ASP A 115 10.34 8.82 -9.62
N ASP A 116 11.55 8.74 -10.16
CA ASP A 116 12.64 7.98 -9.52
C ASP A 116 13.01 8.53 -8.14
N GLU A 117 12.88 9.84 -7.92
CA GLU A 117 13.23 10.48 -6.66
C GLU A 117 12.25 10.11 -5.54
N SER A 118 10.95 10.23 -5.81
CA SER A 118 9.87 9.81 -4.91
C SER A 118 10.00 8.34 -4.56
N CYS A 119 10.23 7.47 -5.56
CA CYS A 119 10.45 6.04 -5.33
C CYS A 119 11.65 5.79 -4.41
N ARG A 120 12.81 6.41 -4.69
CA ARG A 120 14.03 6.25 -3.89
C ARG A 120 13.86 6.71 -2.45
N LEU A 121 13.24 7.87 -2.25
CA LEU A 121 13.03 8.41 -0.91
C LEU A 121 11.96 7.66 -0.13
N ALA A 122 10.98 7.08 -0.82
CA ALA A 122 9.93 6.33 -0.19
C ALA A 122 10.39 4.91 0.21
N PHE A 123 11.13 4.19 -0.65
CA PHE A 123 11.39 2.76 -0.45
C PHE A 123 12.83 2.33 -0.66
N GLY A 124 13.75 3.25 -0.96
CA GLY A 124 15.15 2.89 -1.19
C GLY A 124 15.75 2.08 -0.04
N VAL A 125 15.42 2.42 1.21
CA VAL A 125 15.89 1.70 2.40
C VAL A 125 15.28 0.29 2.51
N LEU A 126 13.98 0.15 2.25
CA LEU A 126 13.30 -1.15 2.28
C LEU A 126 13.86 -2.08 1.20
N LEU A 127 14.00 -1.58 -0.03
CA LEU A 127 14.55 -2.34 -1.15
C LEU A 127 16.00 -2.73 -0.90
N ASP A 128 16.83 -1.83 -0.37
CA ASP A 128 18.22 -2.13 -0.03
C ASP A 128 18.31 -3.26 1.02
N LYS A 129 17.48 -3.20 2.07
CA LYS A 129 17.38 -4.27 3.08
C LYS A 129 16.90 -5.60 2.50
N LEU A 130 15.90 -5.58 1.62
CA LEU A 130 15.43 -6.79 0.93
C LEU A 130 16.53 -7.40 0.07
N VAL A 131 17.21 -6.59 -0.74
CA VAL A 131 18.32 -7.04 -1.61
C VAL A 131 19.50 -7.54 -0.80
N HIS A 132 19.86 -6.84 0.28
CA HIS A 132 20.88 -7.28 1.21
C HIS A 132 20.51 -8.64 1.79
N SER A 133 19.25 -8.80 2.22
CA SER A 133 18.80 -10.06 2.80
C SER A 133 18.89 -11.23 1.82
N MET A 134 18.36 -11.06 0.60
CA MET A 134 18.42 -12.09 -0.44
C MET A 134 19.85 -12.52 -0.80
N LYS A 135 20.84 -11.63 -0.64
CA LYS A 135 22.25 -11.93 -0.96
C LYS A 135 23.02 -12.61 0.15
N HIS A 136 22.63 -12.40 1.40
CA HIS A 136 23.46 -12.77 2.56
C HIS A 136 22.80 -13.80 3.47
N ASP A 137 21.49 -13.99 3.39
CA ASP A 137 20.74 -14.87 4.27
C ASP A 137 20.41 -16.20 3.61
N ASP A 138 21.41 -17.08 3.50
CA ASP A 138 21.21 -18.43 2.98
C ASP A 138 20.49 -19.33 4.00
N GLY A 139 19.48 -20.07 3.55
CA GLY A 139 18.74 -21.06 4.35
C GLY A 139 17.86 -20.49 5.48
N MET A 140 17.45 -19.21 5.40
CA MET A 140 16.61 -18.55 6.41
C MET A 140 15.27 -18.09 5.83
N LEU A 141 14.20 -18.20 6.63
CA LEU A 141 12.89 -17.61 6.33
C LEU A 141 12.73 -16.32 7.12
N ARG A 142 12.51 -15.20 6.43
CA ARG A 142 12.20 -13.92 7.05
C ARG A 142 10.76 -13.52 6.85
N ILE A 143 10.14 -13.11 7.95
CA ILE A 143 8.75 -12.63 7.96
C ILE A 143 8.75 -11.20 8.45
N ALA A 144 8.21 -10.30 7.63
CA ALA A 144 7.96 -8.91 7.99
C ALA A 144 6.44 -8.66 7.96
N SER A 145 5.90 -8.19 9.07
CA SER A 145 4.50 -7.75 9.15
C SER A 145 4.43 -6.26 8.87
N CYS A 146 3.78 -5.88 7.77
CA CYS A 146 3.71 -4.50 7.31
C CYS A 146 2.27 -4.03 7.12
N HIS A 147 2.11 -2.75 6.75
CA HIS A 147 0.81 -2.17 6.39
C HIS A 147 0.56 -2.35 4.88
N ASP A 148 -0.70 -2.27 4.46
CA ASP A 148 -1.11 -2.21 3.05
C ASP A 148 -0.37 -1.11 2.26
N GLY A 149 -0.18 0.06 2.87
CA GLY A 149 0.63 1.13 2.32
C GLY A 149 2.07 0.72 2.02
N THR A 150 2.65 -0.21 2.78
CA THR A 150 3.98 -0.80 2.50
C THR A 150 3.95 -1.77 1.31
N ILE A 151 2.87 -2.54 1.17
CA ILE A 151 2.71 -3.47 0.04
C ILE A 151 2.52 -2.68 -1.26
N LEU A 152 1.59 -1.73 -1.29
CA LEU A 152 1.33 -0.88 -2.46
C LEU A 152 2.59 -0.16 -2.93
N ALA A 153 3.28 0.46 -1.98
CA ALA A 153 4.60 1.03 -2.12
C ALA A 153 5.63 0.11 -2.78
N LEU A 154 5.81 -1.08 -2.23
CA LEU A 154 6.77 -2.06 -2.70
C LEU A 154 6.44 -2.52 -4.12
N LEU A 155 5.17 -2.82 -4.39
CA LEU A 155 4.69 -3.23 -5.71
C LEU A 155 4.87 -2.11 -6.75
N ALA A 156 4.64 -0.86 -6.36
CA ALA A 156 4.90 0.31 -7.19
C ALA A 156 6.40 0.44 -7.54
N ALA A 157 7.28 0.25 -6.56
CA ALA A 157 8.72 0.32 -6.78
C ALA A 157 9.23 -0.82 -7.70
N LEU A 158 8.54 -1.97 -7.69
CA LEU A 158 8.78 -3.08 -8.60
C LEU A 158 8.15 -2.89 -10.00
N LYS A 159 7.60 -1.70 -10.28
CA LYS A 159 6.94 -1.34 -11.56
C LYS A 159 5.84 -2.34 -11.96
N LYS A 160 5.04 -2.76 -10.98
CA LYS A 160 3.82 -3.54 -11.25
C LYS A 160 2.70 -2.59 -11.64
N ASP A 161 2.12 -2.85 -12.81
CA ASP A 161 0.96 -2.10 -13.32
C ASP A 161 -0.35 -2.60 -12.66
N ASP A 162 -1.37 -1.74 -12.67
CA ASP A 162 -2.75 -2.03 -12.24
C ASP A 162 -2.90 -2.63 -10.83
N LEU A 163 -2.33 -1.93 -9.85
CA LEU A 163 -2.43 -2.30 -8.44
C LEU A 163 -3.76 -1.86 -7.84
N GLY A 164 -4.59 -2.85 -7.47
CA GLY A 164 -5.73 -2.66 -6.57
C GLY A 164 -5.30 -2.59 -5.10
N TRP A 165 -6.24 -2.28 -4.21
CA TRP A 165 -5.93 -2.28 -2.77
C TRP A 165 -5.57 -3.70 -2.28
N PRO A 166 -4.48 -3.89 -1.53
CA PRO A 166 -4.10 -5.22 -1.06
C PRO A 166 -5.19 -5.83 -0.17
N SER A 167 -5.56 -7.08 -0.40
CA SER A 167 -6.49 -7.77 0.49
C SER A 167 -5.94 -7.87 1.91
N TYR A 168 -6.82 -8.03 2.91
CA TYR A 168 -6.36 -8.40 4.26
C TYR A 168 -5.50 -9.67 4.20
N ALA A 169 -4.40 -9.66 4.94
CA ALA A 169 -3.38 -10.71 4.93
C ALA A 169 -2.72 -10.96 3.55
N ALA A 170 -2.77 -9.99 2.62
CA ALA A 170 -1.96 -10.03 1.41
C ALA A 170 -0.48 -10.25 1.75
N THR A 171 0.14 -11.16 1.02
CA THR A 171 1.54 -11.56 1.24
C THR A 171 2.31 -11.35 -0.05
N VAL A 172 3.49 -10.74 0.07
CA VAL A 172 4.47 -10.65 -1.02
C VAL A 172 5.67 -11.50 -0.63
N THR A 173 5.97 -12.51 -1.44
CA THR A 173 7.07 -13.45 -1.20
C THR A 173 8.18 -13.21 -2.21
N PHE A 174 9.43 -13.22 -1.74
CA PHE A 174 10.64 -13.21 -2.55
C PHE A 174 11.36 -14.53 -2.29
N GLU A 175 11.67 -15.26 -3.37
CA GLU A 175 12.32 -16.58 -3.36
C GLU A 175 13.57 -16.56 -4.24
#